data_AF-A0A831T6D0-F1
#
_entry.id   AF-A0A831T6D0-F1
#
_cell.length_a   1.000
_cell.length_b   1.000
_cell.length_c   1.000
_cell.angle_alpha   90.00
_cell.angle_beta   90.00
_cell.angle_gamma   90.00
#
_symmetry.space_group_name_H-M   'P 1'
#
loop_
_entity.id
_entity.type
_entity.pdbx_description
1 polymer ?
#
loop_
_entity_poly.entity_id
_entity_poly.type
_entity_poly.pdbx_seq_one_letter_code
_entity_poly.pdbx_strand_id
1 'polypeptide(L)'
;MLKSADRLPPPSAKKKPCGCGAKTAARAGAAVTRPSCLECVEKHLGAAWVLIAEHRDGYPHRLRATGHLHEAEDESQAWPELHDAIRAARKAYQQAGTVPEFAVLAQRMAALRLPAAPAQFETVAVSSVQTSVKEM
;
A
#
# COMPACT_ATOMS: atom_id res chain seq x y z
N MET A 1 -23.49 -8.55 37.71
CA MET A 1 -22.63 -9.40 36.86
C MET A 1 -23.54 -10.26 35.98
N LEU A 2 -23.72 -9.89 34.70
CA LEU A 2 -24.49 -10.72 33.75
C LEU A 2 -23.60 -11.87 33.25
N LYS A 3 -24.15 -13.09 33.22
CA LYS A 3 -23.46 -14.32 32.79
C LYS A 3 -23.29 -14.34 31.27
N SER A 4 -22.15 -14.84 30.79
CA SER A 4 -21.80 -14.93 29.36
C SER A 4 -22.75 -15.76 28.50
N ALA A 5 -23.66 -16.53 29.12
CA ALA A 5 -24.60 -17.42 28.45
C ALA A 5 -25.85 -16.71 27.86
N ASP A 6 -26.11 -15.45 28.24
CA ASP A 6 -27.28 -14.69 27.75
C ASP A 6 -27.01 -13.89 26.47
N ARG A 7 -25.82 -14.03 25.85
CA ARG A 7 -25.53 -13.40 24.55
C ARG A 7 -26.14 -14.25 23.44
N LEU A 8 -27.26 -13.80 22.89
CA LEU A 8 -27.76 -14.33 21.62
C LEU A 8 -26.65 -14.26 20.55
N PRO A 9 -26.46 -15.31 19.73
CA PRO A 9 -25.58 -15.22 18.57
C PRO A 9 -26.09 -14.11 17.64
N PRO A 10 -25.20 -13.28 17.06
CA PRO A 10 -25.64 -12.27 16.11
C PRO A 10 -26.32 -12.98 14.94
N PRO A 11 -27.50 -12.51 14.47
CA PRO A 11 -28.14 -13.10 13.31
C PRO A 11 -27.17 -13.01 12.14
N SER A 12 -27.04 -14.10 11.37
CA SER A 12 -26.23 -14.16 10.15
C SER A 12 -26.81 -13.22 9.10
N ALA A 13 -26.53 -11.93 9.23
CA ALA A 13 -26.96 -10.92 8.29
C ALA A 13 -26.24 -11.19 6.96
N LYS A 14 -27.00 -11.49 5.91
CA LYS A 14 -26.49 -11.47 4.53
C LYS A 14 -25.84 -10.10 4.33
N LYS A 15 -24.50 -10.07 4.20
CA LYS A 15 -23.74 -8.83 4.01
C LYS A 15 -24.23 -8.17 2.73
N LYS A 16 -25.06 -7.14 2.84
CA LYS A 16 -25.30 -6.22 1.72
C LYS A 16 -23.92 -5.72 1.28
N PRO A 17 -23.59 -5.71 -0.02
CA PRO A 17 -22.31 -5.18 -0.47
C PRO A 17 -22.20 -3.75 0.09
N CYS A 18 -21.06 -3.41 0.69
CA CYS A 18 -20.87 -2.02 1.10
C CYS A 18 -21.08 -1.13 -0.13
N GLY A 19 -21.74 0.02 0.02
CA GLY A 19 -21.89 1.00 -1.06
C GLY A 19 -20.55 1.58 -1.58
N CYS A 20 -19.43 1.06 -1.06
CA CYS A 20 -18.06 1.28 -1.50
C CYS A 20 -17.89 1.03 -3.01
N GLY A 21 -18.50 -0.03 -3.58
CA GLY A 21 -18.34 -0.36 -5.00
C GLY A 21 -18.95 0.67 -5.97
N ALA A 22 -20.07 1.29 -5.61
CA ALA A 22 -20.71 2.33 -6.42
C ALA A 22 -19.91 3.63 -6.43
N LYS A 23 -19.20 3.95 -5.34
CA LYS A 23 -18.35 5.14 -5.25
C LYS A 23 -17.07 5.01 -6.07
N THR A 24 -16.52 3.81 -6.19
CA THR A 24 -15.39 3.52 -7.10
C THR A 24 -15.78 3.80 -8.55
N ALA A 25 -16.96 3.37 -8.98
CA ALA A 25 -17.47 3.64 -10.33
C ALA A 25 -17.73 5.14 -10.59
N ALA A 26 -18.25 5.88 -9.61
CA ALA A 26 -18.49 7.32 -9.74
C ALA A 26 -17.21 8.16 -9.88
N ARG A 27 -16.07 7.67 -9.37
CA ARG A 27 -14.75 8.32 -9.55
C ARG A 27 -14.07 8.00 -10.87
N ALA A 28 -14.56 7.02 -11.64
CA ALA A 28 -13.88 6.52 -12.85
C ALA A 28 -13.87 7.50 -14.05
N GLY A 29 -14.58 8.62 -13.97
CA GLY A 29 -14.66 9.63 -15.05
C GLY A 29 -14.39 11.08 -14.61
N ALA A 30 -14.05 11.31 -13.34
CA ALA A 30 -13.67 12.65 -12.89
C ALA A 30 -12.24 12.95 -13.36
N ALA A 31 -12.04 14.13 -13.96
CA ALA A 31 -10.69 14.59 -14.31
C ALA A 31 -9.83 14.63 -13.03
N VAL A 32 -8.78 13.81 -13.00
CA VAL A 32 -7.82 13.74 -11.90
C VAL A 32 -7.09 15.08 -11.84
N THR A 33 -7.46 15.93 -10.88
CA THR A 33 -6.88 17.28 -10.75
C THR A 33 -5.42 17.25 -10.28
N ARG A 34 -4.98 16.16 -9.65
CA ARG A 34 -3.56 15.84 -9.43
C ARG A 34 -3.33 14.33 -9.48
N PRO A 35 -2.32 13.84 -10.22
CA PRO A 35 -2.02 12.41 -10.25
C PRO A 35 -1.56 11.95 -8.86
N SER A 36 -2.05 10.78 -8.44
CA SER A 36 -1.53 10.09 -7.26
C SER A 36 -0.03 9.78 -7.44
N CYS A 37 0.75 9.95 -6.37
CA CYS A 37 2.20 9.73 -6.40
C CYS A 37 2.70 9.07 -5.12
N LEU A 38 3.84 8.36 -5.21
CA LEU A 38 4.42 7.63 -4.07
C LEU A 38 4.83 8.57 -2.92
N GLU A 39 5.21 9.80 -3.22
CA GLU A 39 5.56 10.81 -2.22
C GLU A 39 4.34 11.17 -1.35
N CYS A 40 3.14 11.17 -1.93
CA CYS A 40 1.92 11.42 -1.17
C CYS A 40 1.52 10.22 -0.32
N VAL A 41 1.68 8.99 -0.84
CA VAL A 41 1.57 7.77 -0.03
C VAL A 41 2.52 7.86 1.19
N GLU A 42 3.78 8.24 0.96
CA GLU A 42 4.79 8.35 2.02
C GLU A 42 4.40 9.39 3.07
N LYS A 43 4.01 10.59 2.62
CA LYS A 43 3.55 11.68 3.48
C LYS A 43 2.40 11.22 4.39
N HIS A 44 1.42 10.51 3.83
CA HIS A 44 0.27 10.04 4.61
C HIS A 44 0.64 8.90 5.56
N LEU A 45 1.51 7.96 5.16
CA LEU A 45 2.01 6.92 6.06
C LEU A 45 2.87 7.49 7.21
N GLY A 46 3.71 8.49 6.94
CA GLY A 46 4.50 9.17 7.96
C GLY A 46 3.63 9.91 8.99
N ALA A 47 2.62 10.64 8.53
CA ALA A 47 1.65 11.27 9.43
C ALA A 47 0.88 10.24 10.27
N ALA A 48 0.48 9.12 9.67
CA ALA A 48 -0.16 8.03 10.40
C ALA A 48 0.77 7.45 11.48
N TRP A 49 2.05 7.20 11.18
CA TRP A 49 3.02 6.71 12.16
C TRP A 49 3.04 7.60 13.40
N VAL A 50 3.28 8.90 13.23
CA VAL A 50 3.40 9.85 14.36
C VAL A 50 2.12 9.85 15.19
N LEU A 51 0.94 9.94 14.55
CA LEU A 51 -0.34 9.96 15.24
C LEU A 51 -0.64 8.64 15.99
N ILE A 52 -0.14 7.50 15.49
CA ILE A 52 -0.22 6.22 16.20
C ILE A 52 0.69 6.22 17.43
N ALA A 53 1.91 6.76 17.31
CA ALA A 53 2.82 6.89 18.46
C ALA A 53 2.21 7.78 19.54
N GLU A 54 1.72 8.98 19.19
CA GLU A 54 1.02 9.86 20.12
C GLU A 54 -0.23 9.20 20.72
N HIS A 55 -0.97 8.41 19.93
CA HIS A 55 -2.11 7.68 20.48
C HIS A 55 -1.70 6.67 21.56
N ARG A 56 -0.56 6.00 21.38
CA ARG A 56 0.00 5.08 22.40
C ARG A 56 0.44 5.81 23.66
N ASP A 57 0.82 7.08 23.54
CA ASP A 57 1.14 7.96 24.68
C ASP A 57 -0.11 8.55 25.35
N GLY A 58 -1.31 8.16 24.90
CA GLY A 58 -2.60 8.53 25.50
C GLY A 58 -3.31 9.70 24.82
N TYR A 59 -2.76 10.26 23.75
CA TYR A 59 -3.43 11.34 23.01
C TYR A 59 -4.60 10.79 22.16
N PRO A 60 -5.68 11.57 21.96
CA PRO A 60 -6.89 11.12 21.27
C PRO A 60 -6.75 11.14 19.73
N HIS A 61 -5.65 10.62 19.19
CA HIS A 61 -5.28 10.74 17.77
C HIS A 61 -5.61 9.51 16.91
N ARG A 62 -6.22 8.46 17.49
CA ARG A 62 -6.54 7.21 16.77
C ARG A 62 -7.37 7.42 15.49
N LEU A 63 -8.38 8.28 15.54
CA LEU A 63 -9.22 8.56 14.37
C LEU A 63 -8.47 9.34 13.29
N ARG A 64 -7.61 10.30 13.67
CA ARG A 64 -6.76 11.04 12.73
C ARG A 64 -5.76 10.12 12.05
N ALA A 65 -5.10 9.24 12.82
CA ALA A 65 -4.22 8.21 12.27
C ALA A 65 -4.95 7.32 11.25
N THR A 66 -6.18 6.89 11.55
CA THR A 66 -7.00 6.09 10.63
C THR A 66 -7.33 6.86 9.35
N GLY A 67 -7.60 8.17 9.45
CA GLY A 67 -7.78 9.04 8.29
C GLY A 67 -6.54 9.09 7.40
N HIS A 68 -5.36 9.27 7.97
CA HIS A 68 -4.11 9.27 7.20
C HIS A 68 -3.82 7.92 6.53
N LEU A 69 -4.13 6.80 7.18
CA LEU A 69 -4.04 5.48 6.53
C LEU A 69 -5.05 5.33 5.37
N HIS A 70 -6.21 5.97 5.43
CA HIS A 70 -7.18 5.97 4.33
C HIS A 70 -6.70 6.80 3.13
N GLU A 71 -6.14 7.98 3.38
CA GLU A 71 -5.54 8.80 2.33
C GLU A 71 -4.37 8.06 1.65
N ALA A 72 -3.51 7.37 2.42
CA ALA A 72 -2.46 6.53 1.85
C ALA A 72 -3.01 5.38 0.98
N GLU A 73 -4.14 4.78 1.35
CA GLU A 73 -4.84 3.78 0.52
C GLU A 73 -5.37 4.39 -0.78
N ASP A 74 -5.99 5.58 -0.72
CA ASP A 74 -6.52 6.25 -1.90
C ASP A 74 -5.40 6.69 -2.86
N GLU A 75 -4.27 7.18 -2.34
CA GLU A 75 -3.11 7.59 -3.14
C GLU A 75 -2.32 6.42 -3.74
N SER A 76 -2.52 5.19 -3.27
CA SER A 76 -1.78 4.02 -3.74
C SER A 76 -2.52 3.22 -4.81
N GLN A 77 -3.67 3.70 -5.30
CA GLN A 77 -4.51 2.97 -6.29
C GLN A 77 -3.79 2.57 -7.57
N ALA A 78 -2.74 3.29 -7.97
CA ALA A 78 -1.92 2.94 -9.14
C ALA A 78 -1.00 1.72 -8.92
N TRP A 79 -0.81 1.27 -7.67
CA TRP A 79 0.05 0.14 -7.29
C TRP A 79 -0.75 -0.88 -6.48
N PRO A 80 -1.45 -1.84 -7.13
CA PRO A 80 -2.41 -2.73 -6.46
C PRO A 80 -1.86 -3.47 -5.24
N GLU A 81 -0.63 -4.00 -5.31
CA GLU A 81 -0.02 -4.70 -4.18
C GLU A 81 0.24 -3.79 -2.97
N LEU A 82 0.68 -2.55 -3.22
CA LEU A 82 0.89 -1.56 -2.17
C LEU A 82 -0.46 -1.09 -1.60
N HIS A 83 -1.45 -0.85 -2.47
CA HIS A 83 -2.81 -0.49 -2.09
C HIS A 83 -3.43 -1.53 -1.15
N ASP A 84 -3.36 -2.81 -1.53
CA ASP A 84 -3.93 -3.88 -0.73
C ASP A 84 -3.21 -4.05 0.61
N ALA A 85 -1.88 -3.89 0.63
CA ALA A 85 -1.10 -3.90 1.87
C ALA A 85 -1.50 -2.76 2.82
N ILE A 86 -1.64 -1.54 2.31
CA ILE A 86 -2.07 -0.38 3.11
C ILE A 86 -3.52 -0.55 3.59
N ARG A 87 -4.41 -1.01 2.72
CA ARG A 87 -5.82 -1.29 3.05
C ARG A 87 -5.95 -2.34 4.15
N ALA A 88 -5.15 -3.40 4.08
CA ALA A 88 -5.11 -4.43 5.11
C ALA A 88 -4.62 -3.86 6.45
N ALA A 89 -3.51 -3.11 6.44
CA ALA A 89 -2.95 -2.47 7.62
C ALA A 89 -3.94 -1.49 8.27
N ARG A 90 -4.61 -0.65 7.46
CA ARG A 90 -5.64 0.28 7.94
C ARG A 90 -6.77 -0.44 8.64
N LYS A 91 -7.31 -1.51 8.04
CA LYS A 91 -8.41 -2.28 8.63
C LYS A 91 -7.99 -2.93 9.96
N ALA A 92 -6.78 -3.50 10.01
CA ALA A 92 -6.24 -4.10 11.24
C ALA A 92 -6.12 -3.06 12.36
N TYR A 93 -5.55 -1.89 12.06
CA TYR A 93 -5.44 -0.80 13.03
C TYR A 93 -6.81 -0.26 13.47
N GLN A 94 -7.72 -0.04 12.52
CA GLN A 94 -9.06 0.48 12.79
C GLN A 94 -9.87 -0.46 13.67
N GLN A 95 -9.79 -1.77 13.43
CA GLN A 95 -10.59 -2.78 14.14
C GLN A 95 -9.97 -3.19 15.48
N ALA A 96 -8.67 -3.50 15.48
CA ALA A 96 -7.99 -4.13 16.61
C ALA A 96 -6.91 -3.25 17.26
N GLY A 97 -6.58 -2.11 16.66
CA GLY A 97 -5.46 -1.27 17.13
C GLY A 97 -4.08 -1.85 16.78
N THR A 98 -4.02 -2.89 15.94
CA THR A 98 -2.76 -3.48 15.47
C THR A 98 -1.96 -2.43 14.71
N VAL A 99 -0.77 -2.10 15.20
CA VAL A 99 0.12 -1.12 14.57
C VAL A 99 0.56 -1.65 13.20
N PRO A 100 0.49 -0.83 12.12
CA PRO A 100 1.02 -1.21 10.82
C PRO A 100 2.52 -1.50 10.87
N GLU A 101 2.96 -2.50 10.11
CA GLU A 101 4.38 -2.79 9.86
C GLU A 101 4.97 -1.73 8.91
N PHE A 102 5.18 -0.50 9.40
CA PHE A 102 5.59 0.64 8.58
C PHE A 102 6.91 0.41 7.83
N ALA A 103 7.85 -0.33 8.43
CA ALA A 103 9.10 -0.69 7.77
C ALA A 103 8.86 -1.54 6.50
N VAL A 104 7.92 -2.49 6.56
CA VAL A 104 7.55 -3.33 5.40
C VAL A 104 6.86 -2.50 4.33
N LEU A 105 5.97 -1.56 4.72
CA LEU A 105 5.33 -0.64 3.78
C LEU A 105 6.36 0.26 3.08
N ALA A 106 7.33 0.79 3.83
CA ALA A 106 8.41 1.60 3.28
C ALA A 106 9.29 0.82 2.29
N GLN A 107 9.61 -0.44 2.59
CA GLN A 107 10.36 -1.31 1.66
C GLN A 107 9.60 -1.54 0.35
N ARG A 108 8.28 -1.80 0.42
CA ARG A 108 7.43 -1.95 -0.78
C ARG A 108 7.44 -0.69 -1.64
N MET A 109 7.35 0.48 -1.00
CA MET A 109 7.44 1.76 -1.71
C MET A 109 8.82 1.99 -2.34
N ALA A 110 9.90 1.66 -1.62
CA ALA A 110 11.25 1.77 -2.15
C ALA A 110 11.44 0.88 -3.39
N ALA A 111 10.90 -0.35 -3.37
CA ALA A 111 10.94 -1.26 -4.52
C ALA A 111 10.28 -0.67 -5.79
N LEU A 112 9.24 0.15 -5.63
CA LEU A 112 8.56 0.83 -6.75
C LEU A 112 9.35 2.05 -7.29
N ARG A 113 10.35 2.53 -6.55
CA ARG A 113 11.24 3.63 -6.96
C ARG A 113 12.48 3.12 -7.67
N LEU A 114 12.83 1.85 -7.52
CA LEU A 114 13.94 1.28 -8.27
C LEU A 114 13.57 1.32 -9.76
N PRO A 115 14.48 1.80 -10.63
CA PRO A 115 14.29 1.63 -12.06
C PRO A 115 14.15 0.14 -12.32
N ALA A 116 13.18 -0.24 -13.16
CA ALA A 116 13.10 -1.61 -13.67
C ALA A 116 14.50 -1.98 -14.16
N ALA A 117 15.05 -3.10 -13.66
CA ALA A 117 16.35 -3.57 -14.10
C ALA A 117 16.38 -3.54 -15.64
N PRO A 118 17.39 -2.92 -16.27
CA PRO A 118 17.44 -2.91 -17.71
C PRO A 118 17.40 -4.36 -18.19
N ALA A 119 16.51 -4.63 -19.14
CA ALA A 119 16.44 -5.92 -19.82
C ALA A 119 17.86 -6.33 -20.20
N GLN A 120 18.19 -7.58 -19.89
CA GLN A 120 19.50 -8.20 -20.02
C GLN A 120 20.18 -7.74 -21.31
N PHE A 121 21.32 -7.06 -21.20
CA PHE A 121 22.17 -6.77 -22.36
C PHE A 121 22.69 -8.11 -22.88
N GLU A 122 22.16 -8.53 -24.02
CA GLU A 122 22.64 -9.71 -24.75
C GLU A 122 24.11 -9.46 -25.12
N THR A 123 25.00 -10.25 -24.54
CA THR A 123 26.43 -10.21 -24.86
C THR A 123 26.58 -10.74 -26.27
N VAL A 124 26.69 -9.82 -27.25
CA VAL A 124 27.11 -10.18 -28.60
C VAL A 124 28.55 -10.67 -28.51
N ALA A 125 28.74 -11.97 -28.67
CA ALA A 125 30.05 -12.59 -28.80
C ALA A 125 30.77 -11.98 -30.02
N VAL A 126 31.83 -11.22 -29.76
CA VAL A 126 32.73 -10.75 -30.82
C VAL A 126 33.53 -11.97 -31.29
N SER A 127 33.14 -12.53 -32.45
CA SER A 127 33.90 -13.59 -33.09
C SER A 127 35.29 -13.06 -33.48
N SER A 128 36.33 -13.66 -32.92
CA SER A 128 37.73 -13.38 -33.22
C SER A 128 38.01 -13.59 -34.71
N VAL A 129 38.46 -12.55 -35.40
CA VAL A 129 38.99 -12.66 -36.77
C VAL A 129 40.42 -13.18 -36.65
N GLN A 130 40.65 -14.44 -37.01
CA GLN A 130 41.99 -15.00 -37.16
C GLN A 130 42.64 -14.43 -38.43
N THR A 131 43.66 -13.59 -38.26
CA THR A 131 44.57 -13.19 -39.33
C THR A 131 45.63 -14.28 -39.53
N SER A 132 45.48 -15.06 -40.60
CA SER A 132 46.52 -15.97 -41.07
C SER A 132 47.60 -15.17 -41.82
N VAL A 133 48.74 -14.92 -41.19
CA VAL A 133 49.93 -14.40 -41.86
C VAL A 133 50.63 -15.57 -42.54
N LYS A 134 50.69 -15.54 -43.88
CA LYS A 134 51.41 -16.52 -44.71
C LYS A 134 52.85 -16.01 -44.87
N GLU A 135 53.79 -16.59 -44.14
CA GLU A 135 55.23 -16.34 -44.30
C GLU A 135 55.72 -16.91 -45.65
N MET A 136 56.70 -16.22 -46.23
CA MET A 136 57.35 -16.51 -47.51
C MET A 136 58.85 -16.38 -47.34
#